data_AF-A0A5N9ABT9-F1
#
_entry.id   AF-A0A5N9ABT9-F1
#
_cell.length_a   1.000
_cell.length_b   1.000
_cell.length_c   1.000
_cell.angle_alpha   90.00
_cell.angle_beta   90.00
_cell.angle_gamma   90.00
#
_symmetry.space_group_name_H-M   'P 1'
#
loop_
_entity.id
_entity.type
_entity.pdbx_description
1 polymer ?
#
loop_
_entity_poly.entity_id
_entity_poly.type
_entity_poly.pdbx_seq_one_letter_code
_entity_poly.pdbx_strand_id
1 'polypeptide(L)'
;MIKGALTSVILMFVFIPIPVVHFFAVPLSPFIGGFIGGAIAKAEKERIIIFSFVTAGIAFIPCSIIIIFSVIQLINETDVAGMNPWWAIVLSSALIPYTWFGNLVGALIGYTARSRAD
;
A
#
# COMPACT_ATOMS: atom_id res chain seq x y z
N MET A 1 -12.86 10.69 1.99
CA MET A 1 -11.94 9.65 2.51
C MET A 1 -11.83 8.43 1.59
N ILE A 2 -12.88 7.61 1.42
CA ILE A 2 -12.81 6.37 0.61
C ILE A 2 -12.22 6.57 -0.79
N LYS A 3 -12.66 7.60 -1.52
CA LYS A 3 -12.14 7.91 -2.87
C LYS A 3 -10.62 8.07 -2.89
N GLY A 4 -10.06 8.87 -1.98
CA GLY A 4 -8.61 9.07 -1.90
C GLY A 4 -7.86 7.82 -1.42
N ALA A 5 -8.46 7.01 -0.55
CA ALA A 5 -7.85 5.76 -0.09
C ALA A 5 -7.77 4.75 -1.24
N LEU A 6 -8.83 4.63 -2.04
CA LEU A 6 -8.85 3.84 -3.28
C LEU A 6 -7.81 4.36 -4.28
N THR A 7 -7.71 5.67 -4.50
CA THR A 7 -6.68 6.23 -5.37
C THR A 7 -5.27 5.86 -4.89
N SER A 8 -5.03 5.89 -3.59
CA SER A 8 -3.73 5.51 -3.01
C SER A 8 -3.37 4.07 -3.34
N VAL A 9 -4.31 3.14 -3.13
CA VAL A 9 -4.11 1.71 -3.41
C VAL A 9 -3.95 1.45 -4.91
N ILE A 10 -4.77 2.09 -5.77
CA ILE A 10 -4.66 1.94 -7.22
C ILE A 10 -3.28 2.38 -7.69
N LEU A 11 -2.77 3.53 -7.21
CA LEU A 11 -1.44 4.00 -7.55
C LEU A 11 -0.36 2.98 -7.17
N MET A 12 -0.48 2.33 -6.00
CA MET A 12 0.45 1.27 -5.58
C MET A 12 0.52 0.11 -6.58
N PHE A 13 -0.62 -0.30 -7.15
CA PHE A 13 -0.66 -1.36 -8.17
C PHE A 13 -0.12 -0.93 -9.53
N VAL A 14 -0.32 0.34 -9.92
CA VAL A 14 0.17 0.87 -11.21
C VAL A 14 1.71 0.86 -11.30
N PHE A 15 2.41 0.90 -10.17
CA PHE A 15 3.87 0.87 -10.15
C PHE A 15 4.49 -0.53 -10.29
N ILE A 16 3.70 -1.60 -10.09
CA ILE A 16 4.17 -3.00 -10.19
C ILE A 16 4.66 -3.37 -11.61
N PRO A 17 3.93 -3.10 -12.70
CA PRO A 17 4.30 -3.58 -14.03
C PRO A 17 5.47 -2.83 -14.68
N ILE A 18 6.08 -1.81 -14.05
CA ILE A 18 7.10 -0.96 -14.69
C ILE A 18 8.51 -1.54 -14.41
N PRO A 19 9.11 -2.35 -15.30
CA PRO A 19 10.22 -3.24 -14.94
C PRO A 19 11.52 -2.50 -14.59
N VAL A 20 11.77 -1.37 -15.25
CA VAL A 20 13.00 -0.56 -15.07
C VAL A 20 13.03 0.13 -13.71
N VAL A 21 11.87 0.55 -13.21
CA VAL A 21 11.77 1.32 -11.96
C VAL A 21 11.12 0.53 -10.82
N HIS A 22 10.64 -0.69 -11.07
CA HIS A 22 9.88 -1.50 -10.12
C HIS A 22 10.56 -1.60 -8.74
N PHE A 23 11.89 -1.77 -8.72
CA PHE A 23 12.69 -1.90 -7.49
C PHE A 23 12.65 -0.65 -6.60
N PHE A 24 12.41 0.52 -7.18
CA PHE A 24 12.26 1.79 -6.44
C PHE A 24 10.79 2.20 -6.31
N ALA A 25 10.02 1.98 -7.37
CA ALA A 25 8.64 2.40 -7.49
C ALA A 25 7.72 1.62 -6.55
N VAL A 26 7.90 0.30 -6.41
CA VAL A 26 7.07 -0.51 -5.49
C VAL A 26 7.28 -0.07 -4.03
N PRO A 27 8.51 0.07 -3.49
CA PRO A 27 8.72 0.60 -2.15
C PRO A 27 8.22 2.04 -1.97
N LEU A 28 8.43 2.93 -2.95
CA LEU A 28 8.00 4.33 -2.83
C LEU A 28 6.49 4.52 -3.02
N SER A 29 5.81 3.56 -3.65
CA SER A 29 4.42 3.70 -4.05
C SER A 29 3.45 4.01 -2.89
N PRO A 30 3.59 3.48 -1.66
CA PRO A 30 2.69 3.83 -0.58
C PRO A 30 2.82 5.29 -0.15
N PHE A 31 4.02 5.86 -0.25
CA PHE A 31 4.28 7.28 0.04
C PHE A 31 3.64 8.19 -1.01
N ILE A 32 3.82 7.85 -2.30
CA ILE A 32 3.21 8.59 -3.41
C ILE A 32 1.68 8.49 -3.34
N GLY A 33 1.16 7.29 -3.07
CA GLY A 33 -0.25 7.04 -2.85
C GLY A 33 -0.80 7.89 -1.70
N GLY A 34 -0.12 7.90 -0.55
CA GLY A 34 -0.51 8.72 0.60
C GLY A 34 -0.48 10.22 0.33
N PHE A 35 0.52 10.70 -0.42
CA PHE A 35 0.62 12.11 -0.79
C PHE A 35 -0.55 12.56 -1.67
N ILE A 36 -0.77 11.85 -2.79
CA ILE A 36 -1.82 12.19 -3.78
C ILE A 36 -3.20 11.86 -3.22
N GLY A 37 -3.39 10.65 -2.71
CA GLY A 37 -4.65 10.18 -2.16
C GLY A 37 -5.06 10.92 -0.89
N GLY A 38 -4.11 11.33 -0.05
CA GLY A 38 -4.36 12.19 1.12
C GLY A 38 -4.85 13.58 0.73
N ALA A 39 -4.33 14.15 -0.37
CA ALA A 39 -4.83 15.40 -0.93
C ALA A 39 -6.28 15.26 -1.45
N ILE A 40 -6.56 14.21 -2.22
CA ILE A 40 -7.91 13.91 -2.74
C ILE A 40 -8.89 13.61 -1.60
N ALA A 41 -8.44 12.90 -0.57
CA ALA A 41 -9.25 12.60 0.61
C ALA A 41 -9.52 13.83 1.48
N LYS A 42 -8.84 14.97 1.23
CA LYS A 42 -8.79 16.14 2.11
C LYS A 42 -8.50 15.73 3.55
N ALA A 43 -7.49 14.89 3.72
CA ALA A 43 -7.10 14.41 5.03
C ALA A 43 -6.43 15.53 5.82
N GLU A 44 -7.17 16.10 6.77
CA GLU A 44 -6.65 17.04 7.77
C GLU A 44 -5.86 16.30 8.85
N LYS A 45 -5.04 17.03 9.61
CA LYS A 45 -4.07 16.50 10.59
C LYS A 45 -4.63 15.35 11.46
N GLU A 46 -5.83 15.53 12.02
CA GLU A 46 -6.48 14.55 12.90
C GLU A 46 -6.99 13.30 12.16
N ARG A 47 -7.33 13.45 10.86
CA ARG A 47 -7.91 12.39 10.04
C ARG A 47 -6.89 11.62 9.22
N ILE A 48 -5.63 12.07 9.14
CA ILE A 48 -4.56 11.41 8.37
C ILE A 48 -4.29 9.98 8.88
N ILE A 49 -4.33 9.77 10.20
CA ILE A 49 -4.16 8.44 10.80
C ILE A 49 -5.30 7.51 10.35
N ILE A 50 -6.55 7.96 10.46
CA ILE A 50 -7.73 7.18 10.05
C ILE A 50 -7.69 6.89 8.55
N PHE A 51 -7.35 7.89 7.74
CA PHE A 51 -7.16 7.73 6.29
C PHE A 51 -6.15 6.61 6.00
N SER A 52 -5.03 6.58 6.71
CA SER A 52 -3.99 5.58 6.49
C SER A 52 -4.40 4.19 6.93
N PHE A 53 -5.16 4.06 8.02
CA PHE A 53 -5.77 2.79 8.40
C PHE A 53 -6.78 2.29 7.37
N VAL A 54 -7.63 3.17 6.83
CA VAL A 54 -8.57 2.82 5.77
C VAL A 54 -7.83 2.34 4.52
N THR A 55 -6.79 3.05 4.08
CA THR A 55 -5.96 2.64 2.94
C THR A 55 -5.32 1.27 3.18
N ALA A 56 -4.72 1.05 4.35
CA ALA A 56 -4.11 -0.23 4.70
C ALA A 56 -5.15 -1.36 4.78
N GLY A 57 -6.36 -1.08 5.27
CA GLY A 57 -7.47 -2.03 5.28
C GLY A 57 -7.94 -2.42 3.87
N ILE A 58 -7.89 -1.49 2.91
CA ILE A 58 -8.16 -1.83 1.50
C ILE A 58 -7.03 -2.71 0.94
N ALA A 59 -5.76 -2.36 1.20
CA ALA A 59 -4.60 -3.16 0.76
C ALA A 59 -4.50 -4.53 1.46
N PHE A 60 -5.08 -4.68 2.65
CA PHE A 60 -5.17 -5.94 3.37
C PHE A 60 -5.96 -6.99 2.58
N ILE A 61 -6.97 -6.60 1.81
CA ILE A 61 -7.79 -7.54 1.03
C ILE A 61 -6.94 -8.33 0.01
N PRO A 62 -6.23 -7.70 -0.94
CA PRO A 62 -5.38 -8.45 -1.87
C PRO A 62 -4.22 -9.16 -1.17
N CYS A 63 -3.62 -8.58 -0.12
CA CYS A 63 -2.57 -9.26 0.64
C CYS A 63 -3.08 -10.55 1.31
N SER A 64 -4.28 -10.51 1.88
CA SER A 64 -4.91 -11.68 2.52
C SER A 64 -5.23 -12.78 1.52
N ILE A 65 -5.68 -12.42 0.32
CA ILE A 65 -5.92 -13.38 -0.77
C ILE A 65 -4.61 -14.10 -1.12
N ILE A 66 -3.50 -13.35 -1.27
CA ILE A 66 -2.18 -13.94 -1.55
C ILE A 66 -1.74 -14.85 -0.40
N ILE A 67 -1.91 -14.42 0.86
CA ILE A 67 -1.54 -15.22 2.03
C ILE A 67 -2.33 -16.55 2.05
N ILE A 68 -3.66 -16.50 1.88
CA ILE A 68 -4.50 -17.71 1.87
C ILE A 68 -4.06 -18.66 0.75
N PHE A 69 -3.86 -18.13 -0.45
CA PHE A 69 -3.40 -18.93 -1.60
C PHE A 69 -2.02 -19.54 -1.36
N SER A 70 -1.11 -18.77 -0.75
CA SER A 70 0.24 -19.24 -0.43
C SER A 70 0.23 -20.32 0.65
N VAL A 71 -0.65 -20.24 1.64
CA VAL A 71 -0.82 -21.30 2.65
C VAL A 71 -1.31 -22.60 1.99
N ILE A 72 -2.29 -22.51 1.09
CA ILE A 72 -2.79 -23.68 0.35
C ILE A 72 -1.65 -24.33 -0.47
N GLN A 73 -0.83 -23.52 -1.15
CA GLN A 73 0.26 -24.05 -1.96
C GLN A 73 1.43 -24.61 -1.15
N LEU A 74 1.71 -24.01 0.01
CA LEU A 74 2.70 -24.53 0.96
C LEU A 74 2.35 -25.95 1.41
N ILE A 75 1.05 -26.22 1.66
CA ILE A 75 0.55 -27.55 2.04
C ILE A 75 0.68 -28.56 0.88
N ASN A 76 0.49 -28.09 -0.35
CA ASN A 76 0.53 -28.92 -1.56
C ASN A 76 1.95 -29.04 -2.17
N GLU A 77 2.98 -28.48 -1.53
CA GLU A 77 4.36 -28.46 -2.03
C GLU A 77 4.48 -27.87 -3.46
N THR A 78 3.74 -26.80 -3.72
CA THR A 78 3.73 -26.09 -5.03
C THR A 78 4.14 -24.63 -4.89
N ASP A 79 4.63 -24.02 -5.96
CA ASP A 79 5.12 -22.64 -5.98
C ASP A 79 4.04 -21.59 -6.29
N VAL A 80 4.13 -20.42 -5.63
CA VAL A 80 3.25 -19.26 -5.85
C VAL A 80 3.88 -18.36 -6.89
N ALA A 81 3.38 -18.41 -8.12
CA ALA A 81 3.89 -17.59 -9.22
C ALA A 81 5.42 -17.69 -9.41
N GLY A 82 5.98 -18.91 -9.24
CA GLY A 82 7.42 -19.17 -9.32
C GLY A 82 8.23 -18.77 -8.08
N MET A 83 7.57 -18.44 -6.97
CA MET A 83 8.18 -18.11 -5.69
C MET A 83 7.82 -19.16 -4.64
N ASN A 84 8.77 -19.44 -3.74
CA ASN A 84 8.49 -20.25 -2.56
C ASN A 84 7.33 -19.62 -1.75
N PRO A 85 6.27 -20.38 -1.43
CA PRO A 85 5.08 -19.85 -0.75
C PRO A 85 5.36 -19.18 0.60
N TRP A 86 6.39 -19.62 1.32
CA TRP A 86 6.80 -19.01 2.59
C TRP A 86 7.18 -17.54 2.40
N TRP A 87 7.97 -17.23 1.37
CA TRP A 87 8.37 -15.86 1.07
C TRP A 87 7.18 -15.00 0.64
N ALA A 88 6.24 -15.57 -0.11
CA ALA A 88 5.01 -14.87 -0.50
C ALA A 88 4.16 -14.48 0.72
N ILE A 89 4.07 -15.35 1.74
CA ILE A 89 3.39 -15.06 3.01
C ILE A 89 4.11 -13.93 3.77
N VAL A 90 5.43 -14.04 3.92
CA VAL A 90 6.24 -13.05 4.65
C VAL A 90 6.13 -11.67 4.00
N LEU A 91 6.31 -11.59 2.67
CA LEU A 91 6.21 -10.33 1.93
C LEU A 91 4.81 -9.73 2.02
N SER A 92 3.77 -10.52 1.81
CA SER A 92 2.38 -10.03 1.88
C SER A 92 2.00 -9.56 3.29
N SER A 93 2.51 -10.23 4.32
CA SER A 93 2.30 -9.83 5.72
C SER A 93 3.02 -8.54 6.06
N ALA A 94 4.25 -8.35 5.55
CA ALA A 94 5.03 -7.12 5.76
C ALA A 94 4.47 -5.92 4.98
N LEU A 95 3.87 -6.16 3.81
CA LEU A 95 3.29 -5.10 2.97
C LEU A 95 2.12 -4.37 3.63
N ILE A 96 1.35 -5.03 4.51
CA ILE A 96 0.21 -4.40 5.19
C ILE A 96 0.66 -3.25 6.12
N PRO A 97 1.51 -3.47 7.16
CA PRO A 97 1.99 -2.38 8.01
C PRO A 97 2.87 -1.39 7.25
N TYR A 98 3.59 -1.84 6.22
CA TYR A 98 4.35 -0.95 5.35
C TYR A 98 3.45 0.01 4.56
N THR A 99 2.35 -0.49 4.00
CA THR A 99 1.36 0.33 3.28
C THR A 99 0.75 1.37 4.21
N TRP A 100 0.39 0.98 5.42
CA TRP A 100 -0.10 1.91 6.44
C TRP A 100 0.93 3.02 6.72
N PHE A 101 2.18 2.64 7.01
CA PHE A 101 3.24 3.58 7.37
C PHE A 101 3.59 4.53 6.22
N GLY A 102 3.86 4.00 5.02
CA GLY A 102 4.22 4.83 3.88
C GLY A 102 3.09 5.78 3.50
N ASN A 103 1.84 5.31 3.54
CA ASN A 103 0.68 6.15 3.27
C ASN A 103 0.50 7.26 4.31
N LEU A 104 0.77 6.97 5.60
CA LEU A 104 0.76 7.96 6.67
C LEU A 104 1.80 9.06 6.43
N VAL A 105 3.05 8.67 6.16
CA VAL A 105 4.15 9.61 5.90
C VAL A 105 3.85 10.46 4.66
N GLY A 106 3.40 9.84 3.57
CA GLY A 106 3.02 10.55 2.35
C GLY A 106 1.92 11.58 2.58
N ALA A 107 0.87 11.20 3.31
CA ALA A 107 -0.24 12.08 3.64
C ALA A 107 0.18 13.25 4.55
N LEU A 108 1.08 13.01 5.51
CA LEU A 108 1.66 14.05 6.37
C LEU A 108 2.48 15.06 5.55
N ILE A 109 3.36 14.58 4.66
CA ILE A 109 4.14 15.44 3.76
C ILE A 109 3.19 16.30 2.91
N GLY A 110 2.16 15.68 2.33
CA GLY A 110 1.17 16.39 1.52
C GLY A 110 0.40 17.44 2.31
N TYR A 111 0.02 17.14 3.55
CA TYR A 111 -0.64 18.10 4.43
C TYR A 111 0.26 19.29 4.75
N THR A 112 1.52 19.04 5.16
CA THR A 112 2.48 20.12 5.48
C THR A 112 2.82 20.97 4.27
N ALA A 113 2.90 20.38 3.07
CA ALA A 113 3.15 21.14 1.84
C ALA A 113 2.00 22.10 1.53
N ARG A 114 0.74 21.67 1.71
CA ARG A 114 -0.44 22.52 1.51
C ARG A 114 -0.55 23.61 2.58
N SER A 115 -0.33 23.27 3.85
CA SER A 115 -0.44 24.21 4.96
C SER A 115 0.63 25.32 4.96
N ARG A 116 1.66 25.21 4.13
CA ARG A 116 2.70 26.24 3.93
C ARG A 116 2.45 27.11 2.69
N ALA A 117 1.53 26.69 1.82
CA ALA A 117 1.15 27.42 0.61
C ALA A 117 -0.01 28.39 0.85
N ASP A 118 -0.69 28.24 1.99
CA ASP A 118 -1.68 29.16 2.56
C ASP A 118 -1.00 30.16 3.51
#